data_AF-A0A542EU81-F1
#
_entry.id   AF-A0A542EU81-F1
#
_cell.length_a   1.000
_cell.length_b   1.000
_cell.length_c   1.000
_cell.angle_alpha   90.00
_cell.angle_beta   90.00
_cell.angle_gamma   90.00
#
_symmetry.space_group_name_H-M   'P 1'
#
loop_
_entity.id
_entity.type
_entity.pdbx_description
1 polymer ?
#
loop_
_entity_poly.entity_id
_entity_poly.type
_entity_poly.pdbx_seq_one_letter_code
_entity_poly.pdbx_strand_id
1 'polypeptide(L)'
;MGLFSRDPDSDEDTDGTALLQQRGFVAGAIVVVALILCLVVFLVLRGGSGSPSATPSRTPSTDAPTGQPTDVPTDEPSGPPATPDPTATSTTPRVTPPPANNTVGGCHVAKPSQAIPRYYAPTAVTWQFEGNMLIPLQVAGGPAATRPNGVKYCFAHSPTGAVLAAMVLLGQVQNRSIALDVLNERVVPGPGQLKAIAQTKADLATPADTTDVQFVGFKVVSYPSDGSQAIIQIASQLGDQGVGALLVTMQWYKGDWRAVLQDDGSFNGTVEPDILSSLNGYVRFSGSS
;
A
#
# COMPACT_ATOMS: atom_id res chain seq x y z
N MET A 1 61.13 5.19 -68.14
CA MET A 1 60.98 6.65 -68.12
C MET A 1 60.06 7.01 -66.96
N GLY A 2 60.52 7.88 -66.07
CA GLY A 2 59.74 8.61 -65.05
C GLY A 2 59.36 7.80 -63.80
N LEU A 3 59.47 8.32 -62.57
CA LEU A 3 60.09 9.52 -62.01
C LEU A 3 60.10 9.33 -60.47
N PHE A 4 60.99 10.04 -59.80
CA PHE A 4 61.40 9.92 -58.40
C PHE A 4 60.37 10.37 -57.35
N SER A 5 60.59 9.86 -56.12
CA SER A 5 60.56 10.54 -54.78
C SER A 5 59.61 9.84 -53.79
N ARG A 6 60.10 9.02 -52.84
CA ARG A 6 60.82 9.32 -51.57
C ARG A 6 59.89 9.85 -50.46
N ASP A 7 59.69 8.99 -49.45
CA ASP A 7 59.13 9.17 -48.08
C ASP A 7 59.78 10.38 -47.33
N PRO A 8 59.30 10.89 -46.15
CA PRO A 8 58.80 10.11 -44.99
C PRO A 8 57.84 10.80 -43.96
N ASP A 9 57.53 10.04 -42.90
CA ASP A 9 57.16 10.40 -41.53
C ASP A 9 55.93 11.29 -41.23
N SER A 10 54.97 10.69 -40.53
CA SER A 10 54.43 11.28 -39.30
C SER A 10 54.07 10.14 -38.34
N ASP A 11 54.85 10.08 -37.27
CA ASP A 11 54.65 9.30 -36.07
C ASP A 11 53.27 9.55 -35.46
N GLU A 12 52.65 8.49 -34.93
CA GLU A 12 52.08 8.55 -33.59
C GLU A 12 52.01 7.14 -33.01
N ASP A 13 52.98 6.86 -32.14
CA ASP A 13 52.89 5.90 -31.06
C ASP A 13 51.60 6.13 -30.26
N THR A 14 50.81 5.09 -30.02
CA THR A 14 50.48 4.76 -28.63
C THR A 14 50.24 3.25 -28.50
N ASP A 15 51.13 2.67 -27.71
CA ASP A 15 51.06 1.36 -27.09
C ASP A 15 49.67 0.92 -26.64
N GLY A 16 49.39 -0.37 -26.86
CA GLY A 16 49.28 -1.32 -25.76
C GLY A 16 48.34 -0.98 -24.60
N THR A 17 47.36 -1.86 -24.43
CA THR A 17 46.66 -2.19 -23.16
C THR A 17 45.56 -1.24 -22.68
N ALA A 18 44.33 -1.47 -23.15
CA ALA A 18 43.13 -0.98 -22.45
C ALA A 18 41.93 -1.95 -22.48
N LEU A 19 42.16 -3.25 -22.74
CA LEU A 19 41.12 -4.29 -22.64
C LEU A 19 41.05 -4.97 -21.25
N LEU A 20 41.68 -4.38 -20.23
CA LEU A 20 41.74 -4.93 -18.87
C LEU A 20 41.63 -3.85 -17.78
N GLN A 21 40.85 -2.77 -17.93
CA GLN A 21 40.67 -1.85 -16.80
C GLN A 21 39.41 -0.97 -16.80
N GLN A 22 38.21 -1.57 -16.75
CA GLN A 22 37.00 -0.85 -16.29
C GLN A 22 36.08 -1.69 -15.39
N ARG A 23 36.66 -2.36 -14.38
CA ARG A 23 35.89 -2.83 -13.20
C ARG A 23 36.04 -1.91 -11.97
N GLY A 24 36.57 -0.68 -12.16
CA GLY A 24 36.87 0.25 -11.07
C GLY A 24 35.91 1.43 -10.87
N PHE A 25 34.97 1.71 -11.79
CA PHE A 25 34.17 2.95 -11.72
C PHE A 25 32.85 2.83 -10.95
N VAL A 26 32.35 1.62 -10.70
CA VAL A 26 31.06 1.43 -9.98
C VAL A 26 31.23 1.52 -8.45
N ALA A 27 32.45 1.36 -7.92
CA ALA A 27 32.71 1.46 -6.49
C ALA A 27 32.78 2.91 -5.96
N GLY A 28 33.04 3.90 -6.81
CA GLY A 28 33.17 5.31 -6.40
C GLY A 28 31.83 6.01 -6.18
N ALA A 29 30.82 5.71 -6.99
CA ALA A 29 29.51 6.38 -6.90
C ALA A 29 28.73 5.99 -5.64
N ILE A 30 28.87 4.74 -5.17
CA ILE A 30 28.17 4.25 -3.98
C ILE A 30 28.72 4.88 -2.70
N VAL A 31 30.05 5.07 -2.62
CA VAL A 31 30.69 5.69 -1.45
C VAL A 31 30.33 7.17 -1.33
N VAL A 32 30.21 7.89 -2.44
CA VAL A 32 29.81 9.30 -2.43
C VAL A 32 28.34 9.47 -2.03
N VAL A 33 27.44 8.61 -2.51
CA VAL A 33 26.01 8.62 -2.12
C VAL A 33 25.82 8.26 -0.64
N ALA A 34 26.55 7.25 -0.15
CA ALA A 34 26.50 6.87 1.26
C ALA A 34 27.06 7.95 2.20
N LEU A 35 28.13 8.65 1.79
CA LEU A 35 28.67 9.77 2.57
C LEU A 35 27.71 10.96 2.61
N ILE A 36 27.02 11.26 1.52
CA ILE A 36 26.02 12.33 1.48
C ILE A 36 24.81 11.99 2.36
N LEU A 37 24.30 10.75 2.31
CA LEU A 37 23.23 10.29 3.19
C LEU A 37 23.63 10.33 4.67
N CYS A 38 24.84 9.88 5.01
CA CYS A 38 25.36 9.96 6.38
C CYS A 38 25.52 11.41 6.87
N LEU A 39 25.92 12.35 6.01
CA LEU A 39 26.11 13.76 6.37
C LEU A 39 24.77 14.48 6.57
N VAL A 40 23.75 14.17 5.78
CA VAL A 40 22.38 14.68 5.94
C VAL A 40 21.75 14.16 7.24
N VAL A 41 21.88 12.86 7.53
CA VAL A 41 21.40 12.27 8.79
C VAL A 41 22.13 12.87 10.00
N PHE A 42 23.44 13.09 9.91
CA PHE A 42 24.21 13.70 10.98
C PHE A 42 23.84 15.17 11.25
N LEU A 43 23.53 15.95 10.21
CA LEU A 43 23.08 17.34 10.36
C LEU A 43 21.68 17.44 10.97
N VAL A 44 20.76 16.53 10.62
CA VAL A 44 19.42 16.47 11.20
C VAL A 44 19.48 16.00 12.66
N LEU A 45 20.38 15.07 13.00
CA LEU A 45 20.57 14.58 14.36
C LEU A 45 21.34 15.56 15.27
N ARG A 46 22.21 16.43 14.72
CA ARG A 46 22.89 17.49 15.48
C ARG A 46 22.14 18.83 15.52
N GLY A 47 21.10 19.02 14.71
CA GLY A 47 20.33 20.26 14.62
C GLY A 47 19.20 20.42 15.64
N GLY A 48 19.08 19.53 16.63
CA GLY A 48 18.02 19.58 17.65
C GLY A 48 18.34 20.47 18.84
N SER A 49 18.20 21.80 18.70
CA SER A 49 17.95 22.69 19.84
C SER A 49 17.37 24.05 19.42
N GLY A 50 16.10 24.29 19.77
CA GLY A 50 15.45 25.59 19.63
C GLY A 50 13.95 25.51 19.90
N SER A 51 13.57 25.55 21.18
CA SER A 51 12.20 25.50 21.71
C SER A 51 11.23 26.54 21.12
N PRO A 52 9.92 26.24 21.02
CA PRO A 52 8.90 27.24 20.72
C PRO A 52 8.71 28.19 21.90
N SER A 53 8.87 29.49 21.63
CA SER A 53 8.50 30.56 22.55
C SER A 53 7.01 30.86 22.38
N ALA A 54 6.19 30.45 23.35
CA ALA A 54 4.80 30.89 23.48
C ALA A 54 4.79 32.18 24.32
N THR A 55 4.50 33.31 23.67
CA THR A 55 4.29 34.61 24.32
C THR A 55 2.92 34.64 25.01
N PRO A 56 2.80 35.18 26.24
CA PRO A 56 1.57 35.19 27.02
C PRO A 56 0.62 36.31 26.57
N SER A 57 -0.67 36.00 26.42
CA SER A 57 -1.73 37.02 26.41
C SER A 57 -2.32 37.16 27.82
N ARG A 58 -2.04 38.30 28.47
CA ARG A 58 -2.75 38.75 29.67
C ARG A 58 -4.08 39.41 29.30
N THR A 59 -5.12 39.05 30.04
CA THR A 59 -6.39 39.76 30.29
C THR A 59 -6.14 41.16 30.88
N PRO A 60 -7.06 42.15 30.73
CA PRO A 60 -8.17 42.36 31.69
C PRO A 60 -9.47 42.86 30.96
N SER A 61 -10.70 42.98 31.51
CA SER A 61 -11.24 43.38 32.82
C SER A 61 -12.66 42.77 32.95
N THR A 62 -13.08 42.20 34.08
CA THR A 62 -13.87 42.82 35.18
C THR A 62 -15.07 43.68 34.72
N ASP A 63 -16.29 43.18 34.96
CA ASP A 63 -17.30 43.89 35.74
C ASP A 63 -18.45 42.95 36.17
N ALA A 64 -18.71 42.93 37.47
CA ALA A 64 -19.94 42.50 38.12
C ALA A 64 -20.40 43.68 39.00
N PRO A 65 -21.72 43.88 39.19
CA PRO A 65 -22.21 43.71 40.56
C PRO A 65 -23.64 43.13 40.68
N THR A 66 -23.76 42.18 41.62
CA THR A 66 -24.73 42.00 42.73
C THR A 66 -26.21 42.44 42.61
N GLY A 67 -27.12 41.50 42.86
CA GLY A 67 -28.50 41.73 43.32
C GLY A 67 -29.38 40.47 43.43
N GLN A 68 -29.60 39.97 44.65
CA GLN A 68 -30.55 38.90 45.09
C GLN A 68 -31.81 39.56 45.72
N PRO A 69 -32.95 38.92 46.14
CA PRO A 69 -33.56 37.56 46.03
C PRO A 69 -34.95 37.60 45.31
N THR A 70 -35.75 36.55 45.04
CA THR A 70 -36.50 35.56 45.87
C THR A 70 -37.32 34.74 44.82
N ASP A 71 -37.47 33.41 44.82
CA ASP A 71 -38.44 32.61 45.58
C ASP A 71 -38.38 31.13 45.10
N VAL A 72 -38.73 30.22 46.02
CA VAL A 72 -38.76 28.74 45.95
C VAL A 72 -40.21 28.27 45.78
N PRO A 73 -40.52 27.17 45.04
CA PRO A 73 -40.81 25.85 45.65
C PRO A 73 -40.28 24.66 44.82
N THR A 74 -39.49 23.75 45.41
CA THR A 74 -39.91 22.45 45.97
C THR A 74 -40.67 21.53 45.00
N ASP A 75 -39.97 20.51 44.48
CA ASP A 75 -40.43 19.12 44.56
C ASP A 75 -39.28 18.15 44.21
N GLU A 76 -38.89 17.35 45.20
CA GLU A 76 -38.06 16.14 45.05
C GLU A 76 -39.02 14.93 45.13
N PRO A 77 -38.76 13.86 44.37
CA PRO A 77 -38.60 12.60 45.09
C PRO A 77 -37.39 11.78 44.60
N SER A 78 -36.45 11.59 45.52
CA SER A 78 -35.62 10.42 45.79
C SER A 78 -35.79 9.20 44.85
N GLY A 79 -34.72 8.91 44.10
CA GLY A 79 -34.39 7.58 43.58
C GLY A 79 -32.87 7.38 43.65
N PRO A 80 -32.36 6.21 44.11
CA PRO A 80 -30.92 5.98 44.22
C PRO A 80 -30.25 5.96 42.84
N PRO A 81 -28.99 6.42 42.70
CA PRO A 81 -28.29 6.41 41.42
C PRO A 81 -28.06 4.97 40.97
N ALA A 82 -28.60 4.61 39.80
CA ALA A 82 -28.32 3.34 39.16
C ALA A 82 -26.81 3.25 38.85
N THR A 83 -26.12 2.38 39.58
CA THR A 83 -24.78 1.91 39.26
C THR A 83 -24.79 1.29 37.86
N PRO A 84 -23.87 1.66 36.95
CA PRO A 84 -23.75 0.96 35.67
C PRO A 84 -23.32 -0.48 35.94
N ASP A 85 -24.16 -1.42 35.51
CA ASP A 85 -23.92 -2.85 35.53
C ASP A 85 -22.65 -3.16 34.69
N PRO A 86 -21.59 -3.78 35.25
CA PRO A 86 -20.34 -4.03 34.51
C PRO A 86 -20.45 -5.18 33.51
N THR A 87 -21.65 -5.69 33.23
CA THR A 87 -21.89 -6.85 32.36
C THR A 87 -22.59 -6.48 31.06
N ALA A 88 -22.22 -5.35 30.44
CA ALA A 88 -22.47 -5.15 29.01
C ALA A 88 -21.29 -5.76 28.24
N THR A 89 -21.27 -7.10 28.12
CA THR A 89 -20.38 -7.75 27.15
C THR A 89 -20.85 -7.35 25.76
N SER A 90 -20.16 -6.38 25.17
CA SER A 90 -20.29 -5.99 23.77
C SER A 90 -20.14 -7.23 22.88
N THR A 91 -21.27 -7.82 22.52
CA THR A 91 -21.31 -8.96 21.60
C THR A 91 -21.26 -8.38 20.19
N THR A 92 -20.09 -7.92 19.77
CA THR A 92 -19.87 -7.57 18.36
C THR A 92 -20.08 -8.86 17.55
N PRO A 93 -21.01 -8.89 16.58
CA PRO A 93 -21.22 -10.07 15.76
C PRO A 93 -19.91 -10.45 15.06
N ARG A 94 -19.38 -11.63 15.36
CA ARG A 94 -18.23 -12.17 14.64
C ARG A 94 -18.69 -12.53 13.24
N VAL A 95 -18.28 -11.73 12.24
CA VAL A 95 -18.51 -12.09 10.84
C VAL A 95 -17.69 -13.36 10.56
N THR A 96 -18.37 -14.42 10.11
CA THR A 96 -17.72 -15.70 9.79
C THR A 96 -17.09 -15.60 8.39
N PRO A 97 -15.88 -16.14 8.15
CA PRO A 97 -15.26 -16.09 6.84
C PRO A 97 -16.17 -16.69 5.75
N PRO A 98 -16.25 -16.07 4.56
CA PRO A 98 -16.94 -16.67 3.42
C PRO A 98 -16.36 -18.06 3.13
N PRO A 99 -17.20 -19.07 2.86
CA PRO A 99 -16.70 -20.36 2.40
C PRO A 99 -15.95 -20.19 1.07
N ALA A 100 -14.82 -20.88 0.94
CA ALA A 100 -14.08 -20.94 -0.30
C ALA A 100 -14.92 -21.66 -1.38
N ASN A 101 -14.82 -21.21 -2.63
CA ASN A 101 -15.54 -21.77 -3.78
C ASN A 101 -17.06 -21.68 -3.63
N ASN A 102 -17.55 -20.51 -3.26
CA ASN A 102 -18.97 -20.22 -3.29
C ASN A 102 -19.47 -20.11 -4.74
N THR A 103 -20.71 -20.53 -4.97
CA THR A 103 -21.40 -20.30 -6.24
C THR A 103 -22.16 -18.97 -6.24
N VAL A 104 -22.03 -18.20 -5.17
CA VAL A 104 -22.79 -16.97 -4.89
C VAL A 104 -21.84 -15.91 -4.35
N GLY A 105 -21.81 -14.74 -4.97
CA GLY A 105 -20.91 -13.65 -4.58
C GLY A 105 -19.78 -13.44 -5.58
N GLY A 106 -18.90 -12.48 -5.29
CA GLY A 106 -17.78 -12.14 -6.15
C GLY A 106 -18.18 -11.96 -7.63
N CYS A 107 -17.47 -12.63 -8.53
CA CYS A 107 -17.73 -12.55 -9.98
C CYS A 107 -19.09 -13.14 -10.41
N HIS A 108 -19.80 -13.86 -9.54
CA HIS A 108 -21.14 -14.40 -9.80
C HIS A 108 -22.26 -13.37 -9.55
N VAL A 109 -21.94 -12.20 -8.96
CA VAL A 109 -22.93 -11.14 -8.76
C VAL A 109 -23.23 -10.46 -10.10
N ALA A 110 -24.45 -10.63 -10.62
CA ALA A 110 -24.82 -10.08 -11.92
C ALA A 110 -24.86 -8.54 -11.98
N LYS A 111 -25.25 -7.89 -10.87
CA LYS A 111 -25.36 -6.42 -10.76
C LYS A 111 -24.76 -5.96 -9.44
N PRO A 112 -23.44 -6.03 -9.27
CA PRO A 112 -22.81 -5.60 -8.03
C PRO A 112 -22.92 -4.08 -7.88
N SER A 113 -22.91 -3.61 -6.64
CA SER A 113 -22.96 -2.16 -6.35
C SER A 113 -21.80 -1.43 -7.05
N GLN A 114 -22.12 -0.37 -7.79
CA GLN A 114 -21.13 0.49 -8.43
C GLN A 114 -20.76 1.71 -7.57
N ALA A 115 -21.16 1.71 -6.28
CA ALA A 115 -20.77 2.76 -5.36
C ALA A 115 -19.25 2.71 -5.10
N ILE A 116 -18.58 3.85 -5.27
CA ILE A 116 -17.15 3.98 -4.97
C ILE A 116 -17.00 4.17 -3.45
N PRO A 117 -16.26 3.30 -2.74
CA PRO A 117 -16.01 3.45 -1.31
C PRO A 117 -15.05 4.62 -1.05
N ARG A 118 -15.61 5.79 -0.69
CA ARG A 118 -14.86 7.04 -0.45
C ARG A 118 -14.70 7.40 1.02
N TYR A 119 -15.64 6.97 1.86
CA TYR A 119 -15.73 7.40 3.26
C TYR A 119 -15.85 6.23 4.24
N TYR A 120 -16.50 5.14 3.83
CA TYR A 120 -16.75 3.99 4.68
C TYR A 120 -16.06 2.75 4.11
N ALA A 121 -15.49 1.96 5.02
CA ALA A 121 -14.91 0.66 4.69
C ALA A 121 -15.98 -0.30 4.15
N PRO A 122 -15.61 -1.25 3.28
CA PRO A 122 -16.50 -2.35 2.90
C PRO A 122 -16.98 -3.09 4.14
N THR A 123 -18.28 -3.40 4.19
CA THR A 123 -18.90 -4.08 5.33
C THR A 123 -18.83 -5.61 5.18
N ALA A 124 -19.06 -6.33 6.28
CA ALA A 124 -19.07 -7.80 6.29
C ALA A 124 -17.77 -8.43 5.72
N VAL A 125 -16.63 -7.79 6.02
CA VAL A 125 -15.30 -8.29 5.68
C VAL A 125 -14.79 -9.15 6.82
N THR A 126 -14.16 -10.26 6.47
CA THR A 126 -13.34 -11.06 7.37
C THR A 126 -11.90 -11.06 6.91
N TRP A 127 -10.98 -11.14 7.85
CA TRP A 127 -9.55 -11.13 7.56
C TRP A 127 -8.95 -12.52 7.74
N GLN A 128 -8.12 -12.93 6.80
CA GLN A 128 -7.41 -14.21 6.81
C GLN A 128 -5.92 -13.97 6.60
N PHE A 129 -5.07 -14.75 7.26
CA PHE A 129 -3.63 -14.75 6.99
C PHE A 129 -3.32 -15.40 5.64
N GLU A 130 -2.47 -14.72 4.87
CA GLU A 130 -1.80 -15.22 3.68
C GLU A 130 -0.30 -14.98 3.89
N GLY A 131 0.44 -16.03 4.26
CA GLY A 131 1.74 -15.87 4.89
C GLY A 131 1.61 -15.06 6.19
N ASN A 132 2.29 -13.91 6.26
CA ASN A 132 2.24 -13.01 7.40
C ASN A 132 1.26 -11.83 7.22
N MET A 133 0.67 -11.67 6.03
CA MET A 133 -0.22 -10.54 5.73
C MET A 133 -1.69 -10.91 5.93
N LEU A 134 -2.47 -10.02 6.54
CA LEU A 134 -3.93 -10.17 6.59
C LEU A 134 -4.56 -9.67 5.29
N ILE A 135 -5.29 -10.55 4.61
CA ILE A 135 -6.05 -10.22 3.39
C ILE A 135 -7.56 -10.20 3.66
N PRO A 136 -8.32 -9.31 2.99
CA PRO A 136 -9.75 -9.20 3.19
C PRO A 136 -10.53 -10.21 2.35
N LEU A 137 -11.57 -10.80 2.94
CA LEU A 137 -12.53 -11.69 2.27
C LEU A 137 -13.94 -11.15 2.48
N GLN A 138 -14.75 -11.16 1.43
CA GLN A 138 -16.14 -10.73 1.48
C GLN A 138 -16.99 -11.58 0.53
N VAL A 139 -18.20 -11.98 0.95
CA VAL A 139 -19.13 -12.71 0.06
C VAL A 139 -19.47 -11.87 -1.18
N ALA A 140 -19.93 -10.63 -0.98
CA ALA A 140 -20.39 -9.79 -2.10
C ALA A 140 -19.27 -9.39 -3.05
N GLY A 141 -18.11 -8.95 -2.54
CA GLY A 141 -17.01 -8.42 -3.34
C GLY A 141 -15.98 -9.46 -3.79
N GLY A 142 -15.90 -10.61 -3.12
CA GLY A 142 -14.92 -11.66 -3.35
C GLY A 142 -13.72 -11.64 -2.38
N PRO A 143 -12.78 -12.59 -2.53
CA PRO A 143 -12.77 -13.65 -3.54
C PRO A 143 -13.87 -14.69 -3.28
N ALA A 144 -14.56 -15.10 -4.34
CA ALA A 144 -15.59 -16.14 -4.27
C ALA A 144 -15.01 -17.56 -4.45
N ALA A 145 -13.83 -17.68 -5.04
CA ALA A 145 -13.21 -18.96 -5.36
C ALA A 145 -11.70 -18.97 -5.08
N THR A 146 -11.15 -20.17 -4.92
CA THR A 146 -9.72 -20.43 -4.71
C THR A 146 -9.31 -21.62 -5.57
N ARG A 147 -8.26 -21.42 -6.37
CA ARG A 147 -7.69 -22.45 -7.24
C ARG A 147 -7.01 -23.55 -6.42
N PRO A 148 -6.82 -24.75 -6.98
CA PRO A 148 -6.07 -25.82 -6.29
C PRO A 148 -4.63 -25.43 -5.89
N ASN A 149 -3.99 -24.51 -6.60
CA ASN A 149 -2.67 -23.95 -6.26
C ASN A 149 -2.73 -22.81 -5.22
N GLY A 150 -3.91 -22.51 -4.67
CA GLY A 150 -4.08 -21.49 -3.62
C GLY A 150 -4.40 -20.08 -4.12
N VAL A 151 -4.35 -19.82 -5.44
CA VAL A 151 -4.67 -18.49 -5.99
C VAL A 151 -6.14 -18.15 -5.78
N LYS A 152 -6.43 -17.02 -5.12
CA LYS A 152 -7.78 -16.53 -4.87
C LYS A 152 -8.27 -15.69 -6.05
N TYR A 153 -9.51 -15.92 -6.47
CA TYR A 153 -10.09 -15.31 -7.67
C TYR A 153 -11.61 -15.14 -7.55
N CYS A 154 -12.24 -14.69 -8.64
CA CYS A 154 -13.66 -14.42 -8.76
C CYS A 154 -14.09 -13.24 -7.88
N PHE A 155 -13.63 -12.04 -8.22
CA PHE A 155 -14.04 -10.79 -7.58
C PHE A 155 -15.20 -10.14 -8.34
N ALA A 156 -16.05 -9.41 -7.63
CA ALA A 156 -17.19 -8.73 -8.25
C ALA A 156 -16.75 -7.61 -9.19
N HIS A 157 -17.39 -7.47 -10.34
CA HIS A 157 -17.15 -6.39 -11.31
C HIS A 157 -17.67 -5.03 -10.79
N SER A 158 -16.97 -4.46 -9.81
CA SER A 158 -17.37 -3.29 -9.04
C SER A 158 -16.16 -2.57 -8.44
N PRO A 159 -16.29 -1.30 -8.00
CA PRO A 159 -15.23 -0.59 -7.29
C PRO A 159 -14.79 -1.30 -6.01
N THR A 160 -15.74 -1.83 -5.22
CA THR A 160 -15.42 -2.57 -3.98
C THR A 160 -14.69 -3.88 -4.31
N GLY A 161 -15.15 -4.63 -5.33
CA GLY A 161 -14.47 -5.84 -5.77
C GLY A 161 -13.05 -5.58 -6.29
N ALA A 162 -12.81 -4.44 -6.95
CA ALA A 162 -11.47 -4.06 -7.41
C ALA A 162 -10.50 -3.78 -6.25
N VAL A 163 -10.97 -3.09 -5.19
CA VAL A 163 -10.18 -2.85 -3.97
C VAL A 163 -9.80 -4.17 -3.31
N LEU A 164 -10.78 -5.06 -3.10
CA LEU A 164 -10.52 -6.38 -2.50
C LEU A 164 -9.58 -7.22 -3.37
N ALA A 165 -9.76 -7.19 -4.70
CA ALA A 165 -8.89 -7.88 -5.63
C ALA A 165 -7.43 -7.39 -5.57
N ALA A 166 -7.23 -6.08 -5.46
CA ALA A 166 -5.90 -5.48 -5.33
C ALA A 166 -5.23 -5.87 -4.01
N MET A 167 -5.95 -5.78 -2.88
CA MET A 167 -5.40 -6.15 -1.57
C MET A 167 -5.07 -7.64 -1.48
N VAL A 168 -5.97 -8.51 -1.96
CA VAL A 168 -5.70 -9.96 -1.98
C VAL A 168 -4.52 -10.27 -2.89
N LEU A 169 -4.43 -9.65 -4.08
CA LEU A 169 -3.27 -9.82 -4.96
C LEU A 169 -1.96 -9.46 -4.25
N LEU A 170 -1.88 -8.29 -3.63
CA LEU A 170 -0.66 -7.83 -2.95
C LEU A 170 -0.27 -8.75 -1.78
N GLY A 171 -1.24 -9.28 -1.04
CA GLY A 171 -0.97 -10.28 0.00
C GLY A 171 -0.48 -11.61 -0.58
N GLN A 172 -1.12 -12.12 -1.64
CA GLN A 172 -0.75 -13.40 -2.23
C GLN A 172 0.61 -13.35 -2.98
N VAL A 173 1.01 -12.20 -3.53
CA VAL A 173 2.35 -12.04 -4.15
C VAL A 173 3.46 -12.11 -3.09
N GLN A 174 3.21 -11.68 -1.84
CA GLN A 174 4.19 -11.83 -0.76
C GLN A 174 4.31 -13.27 -0.26
N ASN A 175 3.30 -14.11 -0.50
CA ASN A 175 3.41 -15.53 -0.22
C ASN A 175 4.32 -16.22 -1.26
N ARG A 176 5.60 -16.33 -0.91
CA ARG A 176 6.66 -16.93 -1.75
C ARG A 176 6.32 -18.31 -2.32
N SER A 177 5.44 -19.08 -1.65
CA SER A 177 5.03 -20.41 -2.13
C SER A 177 4.09 -20.37 -3.34
N ILE A 178 3.34 -19.28 -3.54
CA ILE A 178 2.35 -19.12 -4.63
C ILE A 178 2.59 -17.87 -5.49
N ALA A 179 3.58 -17.04 -5.17
CA ALA A 179 3.83 -15.75 -5.82
C ALA A 179 3.91 -15.84 -7.35
N LEU A 180 4.58 -16.87 -7.88
CA LEU A 180 4.66 -17.09 -9.34
C LEU A 180 3.31 -17.46 -9.95
N ASP A 181 2.50 -18.28 -9.28
CA ASP A 181 1.16 -18.64 -9.75
C ASP A 181 0.23 -17.41 -9.75
N VAL A 182 0.32 -16.59 -8.71
CA VAL A 182 -0.41 -15.33 -8.59
C VAL A 182 -0.06 -14.39 -9.74
N LEU A 183 1.23 -14.20 -10.04
CA LEU A 183 1.66 -13.37 -11.17
C LEU A 183 1.15 -13.90 -12.51
N ASN A 184 1.18 -15.22 -12.74
CA ASN A 184 0.67 -15.82 -13.97
C ASN A 184 -0.84 -15.65 -14.14
N GLU A 185 -1.60 -15.75 -13.05
CA GLU A 185 -3.07 -15.84 -13.10
C GLU A 185 -3.80 -14.52 -12.86
N ARG A 186 -3.23 -13.63 -12.04
CA ARG A 186 -3.89 -12.42 -11.52
C ARG A 186 -3.29 -11.12 -12.06
N VAL A 187 -2.33 -11.21 -12.98
CA VAL A 187 -1.80 -10.08 -13.76
C VAL A 187 -2.25 -10.20 -15.21
N VAL A 188 -2.47 -9.06 -15.87
CA VAL A 188 -2.76 -9.01 -17.31
C VAL A 188 -1.51 -9.43 -18.09
N PRO A 189 -1.63 -10.36 -19.07
CA PRO A 189 -0.48 -10.77 -19.87
C PRO A 189 0.21 -9.62 -20.61
N GLY A 190 1.53 -9.51 -20.47
CA GLY A 190 2.33 -8.46 -21.11
C GLY A 190 3.80 -8.45 -20.65
N PRO A 191 4.63 -7.53 -21.20
CA PRO A 191 6.05 -7.41 -20.84
C PRO A 191 6.29 -7.25 -19.34
N GLY A 192 5.49 -6.40 -18.69
CA GLY A 192 5.54 -6.20 -17.24
C GLY A 192 5.32 -7.49 -16.44
N GLN A 193 4.36 -8.32 -16.84
CA GLN A 193 4.13 -9.62 -16.18
C GLN A 193 5.36 -10.53 -16.29
N LEU A 194 5.95 -10.63 -17.48
CA LEU A 194 7.13 -11.47 -17.70
C LEU A 194 8.33 -10.97 -16.89
N LYS A 195 8.49 -9.65 -16.79
CA LYS A 195 9.55 -9.02 -16.00
C LYS A 195 9.39 -9.28 -14.51
N ALA A 196 8.18 -9.12 -13.98
CA ALA A 196 7.86 -9.44 -12.59
C ALA A 196 8.09 -10.92 -12.27
N ILE A 197 7.67 -11.84 -13.15
CA ILE A 197 7.94 -13.28 -12.99
C ILE A 197 9.45 -13.56 -12.92
N ALA A 198 10.25 -12.92 -13.79
CA ALA A 198 11.69 -13.10 -13.80
C ALA A 198 12.34 -12.55 -12.51
N GLN A 199 11.92 -11.37 -12.04
CA GLN A 199 12.38 -10.78 -10.78
C GLN A 199 12.01 -11.66 -9.59
N THR A 200 10.74 -12.06 -9.47
CA THR A 200 10.30 -12.94 -8.38
C THR A 200 11.06 -14.27 -8.38
N LYS A 201 11.39 -14.86 -9.54
CA LYS A 201 12.25 -16.07 -9.58
C LYS A 201 13.64 -15.83 -8.99
N ALA A 202 14.23 -14.65 -9.24
CA ALA A 202 15.51 -14.28 -8.67
C ALA A 202 15.42 -14.04 -7.16
N ASP A 203 14.40 -13.30 -6.71
CA ASP A 203 14.14 -13.03 -5.29
C ASP A 203 13.84 -14.31 -4.50
N LEU A 204 13.19 -15.28 -5.16
CA LEU A 204 12.92 -16.59 -4.57
C LEU A 204 14.20 -17.39 -4.26
N ALA A 205 15.33 -17.07 -4.90
CA ALA A 205 16.63 -17.71 -4.68
C ALA A 205 17.43 -17.12 -3.50
N THR A 206 17.03 -15.95 -2.98
CA THR A 206 17.65 -15.31 -1.81
C THR A 206 16.84 -15.56 -0.53
N PRO A 207 17.42 -15.44 0.67
CA PRO A 207 16.65 -15.46 1.91
C PRO A 207 15.52 -14.42 1.91
N ALA A 208 14.42 -14.72 2.59
CA ALA A 208 13.30 -13.78 2.68
C ALA A 208 13.65 -12.58 3.56
N ASP A 209 13.42 -11.38 3.05
CA ASP A 209 13.38 -10.17 3.87
C ASP A 209 12.04 -10.13 4.60
N THR A 210 12.09 -10.09 5.94
CA THR A 210 10.90 -10.10 6.80
C THR A 210 10.51 -8.68 7.18
N THR A 211 10.06 -7.89 6.20
CA THR A 211 9.36 -6.63 6.51
C THR A 211 7.91 -6.97 6.81
N ASP A 212 7.43 -6.65 8.01
CA ASP A 212 6.00 -6.81 8.32
C ASP A 212 5.20 -5.75 7.56
N VAL A 213 4.32 -6.20 6.68
CA VAL A 213 3.49 -5.34 5.85
C VAL A 213 2.03 -5.65 6.16
N GLN A 214 1.28 -4.65 6.63
CA GLN A 214 -0.16 -4.78 6.89
C GLN A 214 -0.93 -3.63 6.27
N PHE A 215 -2.10 -3.91 5.73
CA PHE A 215 -2.97 -2.87 5.17
C PHE A 215 -3.52 -1.95 6.26
N VAL A 216 -3.51 -0.64 6.01
CA VAL A 216 -4.10 0.37 6.89
C VAL A 216 -5.22 1.17 6.22
N GLY A 217 -5.30 1.13 4.88
CA GLY A 217 -6.39 1.77 4.16
C GLY A 217 -6.23 1.71 2.64
N PHE A 218 -7.18 2.32 1.95
CA PHE A 218 -7.15 2.45 0.51
C PHE A 218 -7.82 3.76 0.06
N LYS A 219 -7.58 4.13 -1.20
CA LYS A 219 -8.27 5.21 -1.88
C LYS A 219 -8.51 4.81 -3.33
N VAL A 220 -9.76 4.81 -3.76
CA VAL A 220 -10.09 4.64 -5.19
C VAL A 220 -9.83 5.98 -5.88
N VAL A 221 -8.83 6.00 -6.75
CA VAL A 221 -8.41 7.19 -7.52
C VAL A 221 -9.30 7.36 -8.74
N SER A 222 -9.55 6.28 -9.48
CA SER A 222 -10.44 6.29 -10.64
C SER A 222 -11.19 4.98 -10.80
N TYR A 223 -12.41 5.08 -11.34
CA TYR A 223 -13.24 3.97 -11.79
C TYR A 223 -14.16 4.50 -12.91
N PRO A 224 -13.82 4.31 -14.20
CA PRO A 224 -14.67 4.71 -15.32
C PRO A 224 -16.03 4.02 -15.30
N SER A 225 -17.00 4.62 -15.99
CA SER A 225 -18.39 4.15 -16.04
C SER A 225 -18.57 2.79 -16.72
N ASP A 226 -17.64 2.40 -17.60
CA ASP A 226 -17.61 1.09 -18.23
C ASP A 226 -17.06 -0.01 -17.30
N GLY A 227 -16.51 0.37 -16.15
CA GLY A 227 -15.88 -0.54 -15.18
C GLY A 227 -14.69 -1.31 -15.77
N SER A 228 -14.09 -0.87 -16.87
CA SER A 228 -13.01 -1.62 -17.54
C SER A 228 -11.70 -1.59 -16.75
N GLN A 229 -11.51 -0.56 -15.92
CA GLN A 229 -10.30 -0.33 -15.14
C GLN A 229 -10.66 0.22 -13.75
N ALA A 230 -9.74 0.09 -12.80
CA ALA A 230 -9.76 0.81 -11.53
C ALA A 230 -8.32 1.19 -11.15
N ILE A 231 -8.11 2.43 -10.70
CA ILE A 231 -6.83 2.85 -10.12
C ILE A 231 -7.03 3.06 -8.63
N ILE A 232 -6.23 2.37 -7.81
CA ILE A 232 -6.42 2.31 -6.36
C ILE A 232 -5.07 2.59 -5.70
N GLN A 233 -5.01 3.52 -4.75
CA GLN A 233 -3.89 3.63 -3.82
C GLN A 233 -4.17 2.72 -2.63
N ILE A 234 -3.26 1.81 -2.33
CA ILE A 234 -3.29 0.94 -1.15
C ILE A 234 -2.26 1.46 -0.15
N ALA A 235 -2.71 1.82 1.04
CA ALA A 235 -1.86 2.26 2.13
C ALA A 235 -1.55 1.08 3.05
N SER A 236 -0.28 0.88 3.35
CA SER A 236 0.21 -0.20 4.20
C SER A 236 1.22 0.32 5.22
N GLN A 237 1.16 -0.22 6.45
CA GLN A 237 2.23 -0.07 7.42
C GLN A 237 3.42 -0.92 6.96
N LEU A 238 4.62 -0.33 6.93
CA LEU A 238 5.87 -0.96 6.48
C LEU A 238 6.81 -1.14 7.68
N GLY A 239 6.50 -2.08 8.58
CA GLY A 239 7.19 -2.23 9.86
C GLY A 239 7.29 -0.91 10.62
N ASP A 240 8.49 -0.55 11.07
CA ASP A 240 8.77 0.71 11.77
C ASP A 240 9.03 1.90 10.82
N GLN A 241 8.99 1.69 9.49
CA GLN A 241 9.30 2.71 8.49
C GLN A 241 8.13 3.67 8.22
N GLY A 242 6.98 3.45 8.86
CA GLY A 242 5.78 4.25 8.72
C GLY A 242 4.80 3.69 7.68
N VAL A 243 3.94 4.56 7.16
CA VAL A 243 2.89 4.16 6.19
C VAL A 243 3.35 4.51 4.78
N GLY A 244 3.42 3.51 3.90
CA GLY A 244 3.62 3.70 2.47
C GLY A 244 2.33 3.53 1.67
N ALA A 245 2.22 4.19 0.53
CA ALA A 245 1.13 4.03 -0.42
C ALA A 245 1.65 3.49 -1.76
N LEU A 246 0.95 2.47 -2.27
CA LEU A 246 1.22 1.90 -3.59
C LEU A 246 0.03 2.14 -4.52
N LEU A 247 0.29 2.72 -5.69
CA LEU A 247 -0.72 2.86 -6.74
C LEU A 247 -0.82 1.56 -7.53
N VAL A 248 -1.99 0.93 -7.51
CA VAL A 248 -2.30 -0.31 -8.21
C VAL A 248 -3.34 -0.04 -9.29
N THR A 249 -3.01 -0.39 -10.53
CA THR A 249 -3.96 -0.38 -11.64
C THR A 249 -4.53 -1.78 -11.82
N MET A 250 -5.86 -1.89 -11.75
CA MET A 250 -6.61 -3.13 -11.98
C MET A 250 -7.39 -2.99 -13.28
N GLN A 251 -7.42 -4.04 -14.10
CA GLN A 251 -8.22 -4.14 -15.32
C GLN A 251 -9.19 -5.30 -15.19
N TRP A 252 -10.43 -5.08 -15.63
CA TRP A 252 -11.39 -6.18 -15.77
C TRP A 252 -10.99 -7.01 -17.00
N TYR A 253 -10.56 -8.24 -16.76
CA TYR A 253 -10.02 -9.11 -17.80
C TYR A 253 -10.48 -10.56 -17.60
N LYS A 254 -11.15 -11.10 -18.62
CA LYS A 254 -11.68 -12.48 -18.63
C LYS A 254 -12.53 -12.82 -17.40
N GLY A 255 -13.41 -11.90 -17.00
CA GLY A 255 -14.39 -12.12 -15.93
C GLY A 255 -13.85 -11.94 -14.51
N ASP A 256 -12.69 -11.28 -14.36
CA ASP A 256 -12.11 -10.99 -13.05
C ASP A 256 -11.22 -9.74 -13.09
N TRP A 257 -10.91 -9.18 -11.92
CA TRP A 257 -9.96 -8.07 -11.80
C TRP A 257 -8.53 -8.58 -11.81
N ARG A 258 -7.70 -8.09 -12.72
CA ARG A 258 -6.26 -8.41 -12.79
C ARG A 258 -5.42 -7.14 -12.71
N ALA A 259 -4.25 -7.21 -12.09
CA ALA A 259 -3.34 -6.07 -12.09
C ALA A 259 -2.73 -5.84 -13.46
N VAL A 260 -2.49 -4.57 -13.78
CA VAL A 260 -1.69 -4.12 -14.90
C VAL A 260 -0.35 -3.65 -14.33
N LEU A 261 0.73 -4.25 -14.82
CA LEU A 261 2.09 -3.85 -14.47
C LEU A 261 2.68 -2.99 -15.58
N GLN A 262 3.58 -2.09 -15.22
CA GLN A 262 4.41 -1.34 -16.17
C GLN A 262 5.42 -2.28 -16.84
N ASP A 263 6.02 -1.85 -17.96
CA ASP A 263 6.97 -2.66 -18.72
C ASP A 263 8.21 -3.09 -17.90
N ASP A 264 8.55 -2.34 -16.85
CA ASP A 264 9.63 -2.67 -15.91
C ASP A 264 9.25 -3.72 -14.85
N GLY A 265 8.00 -4.20 -14.85
CA GLY A 265 7.46 -5.18 -13.91
C GLY A 265 6.88 -4.60 -12.61
N SER A 266 6.96 -3.28 -12.41
CA SER A 266 6.41 -2.61 -11.23
C SER A 266 4.92 -2.27 -11.41
N PHE A 267 4.25 -1.91 -10.31
CA PHE A 267 2.84 -1.47 -10.37
C PHE A 267 2.69 -0.02 -10.86
N ASN A 268 3.62 0.87 -10.51
CA ASN A 268 3.53 2.32 -10.72
C ASN A 268 4.77 2.96 -11.38
N GLY A 269 5.73 2.17 -11.87
CA GLY A 269 6.96 2.65 -12.50
C GLY A 269 8.03 3.09 -11.52
N THR A 270 7.82 2.88 -10.22
CA THR A 270 8.77 3.19 -9.14
C THR A 270 8.86 1.98 -8.22
N VAL A 271 10.05 1.68 -7.69
CA VAL A 271 10.26 0.58 -6.73
C VAL A 271 9.93 0.98 -5.30
N GLU A 272 9.89 2.28 -4.99
CA GLU A 272 9.65 2.80 -3.63
C GLU A 272 8.16 3.17 -3.46
N PRO A 273 7.50 2.75 -2.36
CA PRO A 273 6.20 3.27 -1.97
C PRO A 273 6.26 4.77 -1.63
N ASP A 274 5.17 5.50 -1.92
CA ASP A 274 5.04 6.88 -1.49
C ASP A 274 4.82 6.92 0.03
N ILE A 275 5.79 7.44 0.81
CA ILE A 275 5.63 7.56 2.26
C ILE A 275 4.60 8.63 2.60
N LEU A 276 3.57 8.24 3.34
CA LEU A 276 2.46 9.11 3.75
C LEU A 276 2.72 9.77 5.10
N SER A 277 2.53 11.09 5.16
CA SER A 277 2.49 11.83 6.43
C SER A 277 1.14 11.70 7.17
N SER A 278 0.06 11.33 6.45
CA SER A 278 -1.26 11.10 7.01
C SER A 278 -2.12 10.23 6.08
N LEU A 279 -3.18 9.64 6.63
CA LEU A 279 -4.22 8.90 5.88
C LEU A 279 -5.39 9.79 5.43
N ASN A 280 -5.18 11.10 5.30
CA ASN A 280 -6.23 12.01 4.85
C ASN A 280 -6.66 11.67 3.42
N GLY A 281 -7.98 11.51 3.22
CA GLY A 281 -8.55 11.10 1.94
C GLY A 281 -8.45 9.59 1.65
N TYR A 282 -7.96 8.79 2.58
CA TYR A 282 -8.03 7.33 2.55
C TYR A 282 -9.22 6.83 3.38
N VAL A 283 -9.82 5.75 2.92
CA VAL A 283 -10.72 4.93 3.73
C VAL A 283 -9.86 4.04 4.62
N ARG A 284 -9.96 4.22 5.93
CA ARG A 284 -9.29 3.34 6.91
C ARG A 284 -9.85 1.93 6.79
N PHE A 285 -8.97 0.95 6.60
CA PHE A 285 -9.37 -0.43 6.37
C PHE A 285 -8.19 -1.36 6.70
N SER A 286 -8.28 -2.03 7.85
CA SER A 286 -7.24 -2.92 8.37
C SER A 286 -7.83 -4.19 8.98
N GLY A 287 -7.04 -5.27 8.95
CA GLY A 287 -7.35 -6.53 9.64
C GLY A 287 -6.66 -6.66 10.99
N SER A 288 -5.56 -5.95 11.18
CA SER A 288 -4.88 -5.81 12.46
C SER A 288 -5.56 -4.69 13.26
N SER A 289 -5.83 -4.99 14.53
CA SER A 289 -6.31 -4.05 15.55
C SER A 289 -5.20 -3.14 16.05
#